data_AF-A0A1C5ENQ4-F1
#
_entry.id   AF-A0A1C5ENQ4-F1
#
_cell.length_a   1.000
_cell.length_b   1.000
_cell.length_c   1.000
_cell.angle_alpha   90.00
_cell.angle_beta   90.00
_cell.angle_gamma   90.00
#
_symmetry.space_group_name_H-M   'P 1'
#
loop_
_entity.id
_entity.type
_entity.pdbx_description
1 polymer ?
#
loop_
_entity_poly.entity_id
_entity_poly.type
_entity_poly.pdbx_seq_one_letter_code
_entity_poly.pdbx_strand_id
1 'polypeptide(L)'
;MKKPIRSCRTDGGVYRSRSTAGNTRRRGPGHGRLEKLTEPRPVPHVFSHPKSESYDTLHKRFRAQNPWFKYTRLNGETHFPGVELPREVAADIEGFLQTK
;
A
#
# COMPACT_ATOMS: atom_id res chain seq x y z
N MET A 1 -21.11 1.61 45.95
CA MET A 1 -19.78 2.25 45.87
C MET A 1 -19.19 1.99 44.48
N LYS A 2 -18.97 3.05 43.69
CA LYS A 2 -18.44 2.97 42.31
C LYS A 2 -16.92 2.75 42.36
N LYS A 3 -16.39 1.73 41.67
CA LYS A 3 -14.94 1.49 41.58
C LYS A 3 -14.28 2.62 40.77
N PRO A 4 -13.08 3.11 41.16
CA PRO A 4 -12.42 4.16 40.40
C PRO A 4 -11.91 3.62 39.05
N ILE A 5 -12.18 4.39 38.00
CA ILE A 5 -11.58 4.20 36.67
C ILE A 5 -10.07 4.38 36.84
N ARG A 6 -9.27 3.41 36.36
CA ARG A 6 -7.80 3.54 36.34
C ARG A 6 -7.43 4.78 35.55
N SER A 7 -6.95 5.80 36.27
CA SER A 7 -6.29 6.96 35.70
C SER A 7 -5.11 6.49 34.85
N CYS A 8 -5.14 6.87 33.58
CA CYS A 8 -4.05 6.70 32.64
C CYS A 8 -2.85 7.49 33.18
N ARG A 9 -1.78 6.81 33.62
CA ARG A 9 -0.50 7.47 33.89
C ARG A 9 0.02 8.06 32.57
N THR A 10 0.07 9.38 32.49
CA THR A 10 0.81 10.13 31.47
C THR A 10 2.27 10.24 31.91
N ASP A 11 3.02 9.15 31.81
CA ASP A 11 4.48 9.21 31.84
C ASP A 11 4.96 9.65 30.46
N GLY A 12 5.16 10.98 30.26
CA GLY A 12 6.10 11.62 29.32
C GLY A 12 6.31 11.05 27.92
N GLY A 13 5.38 10.23 27.42
CA GLY A 13 5.58 9.34 26.30
C GLY A 13 5.00 9.97 25.06
N VAL A 14 5.88 10.45 24.18
CA VAL A 14 5.58 10.71 22.79
C VAL A 14 4.65 9.61 22.29
N TYR A 15 3.43 9.98 21.87
CA TYR A 15 2.51 9.08 21.22
C TYR A 15 3.19 8.56 19.96
N ARG A 16 3.94 7.45 20.07
CA ARG A 16 4.60 6.82 18.93
C ARG A 16 3.51 6.22 18.06
N SER A 17 3.07 7.01 17.09
CA SER A 17 2.34 6.55 15.92
C SER A 17 3.18 5.45 15.25
N ARG A 18 2.90 4.18 15.58
CA ARG A 18 3.45 3.01 14.88
C ARG A 18 2.75 2.90 13.53
N SER A 19 2.93 3.86 12.63
CA SER A 19 1.99 4.01 11.51
C SER A 19 2.60 3.79 10.13
N THR A 20 3.79 4.32 9.81
CA THR A 20 4.39 4.12 8.48
C THR A 20 5.91 4.01 8.53
N ALA A 21 6.57 4.93 9.24
CA ALA A 21 8.01 4.93 9.44
C ALA A 21 8.52 3.71 10.22
N GLY A 22 7.70 3.15 11.12
CA GLY A 22 8.03 1.92 11.84
C GLY A 22 8.04 0.68 10.95
N ASN A 23 7.22 0.65 9.89
CA ASN A 23 7.13 -0.47 8.96
C ASN A 23 8.30 -0.43 7.95
N THR A 24 8.57 0.73 7.36
CA THR A 24 9.70 0.90 6.42
C THR A 24 11.04 0.57 7.07
N ARG A 25 11.27 1.01 8.32
CA ARG A 25 12.50 0.69 9.07
C ARG A 25 12.67 -0.80 9.35
N ARG A 26 11.58 -1.54 9.56
CA ARG A 26 11.63 -2.96 9.93
C ARG A 26 11.68 -3.89 8.74
N ARG A 27 11.05 -3.53 7.63
CA ARG A 27 10.82 -4.45 6.50
C ARG A 27 11.31 -3.92 5.15
N GLY A 28 11.67 -2.64 5.05
CA GLY A 28 12.05 -1.97 3.80
C GLY A 28 10.85 -1.29 3.11
N PRO A 29 11.07 -0.67 1.94
CA PRO A 29 10.00 -0.09 1.12
C PRO A 29 8.99 -1.16 0.67
N GLY A 30 7.80 -0.75 0.22
CA GLY A 30 6.69 -1.66 -0.10
C GLY A 30 7.08 -2.84 -1.00
N HIS A 31 7.83 -2.58 -2.07
CA HIS A 31 8.37 -3.60 -2.98
C HIS A 31 9.30 -4.60 -2.27
N GLY A 32 10.22 -4.12 -1.43
CA GLY A 32 11.16 -4.98 -0.69
C GLY A 32 10.51 -5.86 0.37
N ARG A 33 9.22 -5.63 0.69
CA ARG A 33 8.41 -6.57 1.48
C ARG A 33 7.81 -7.67 0.61
N LEU A 34 7.33 -7.33 -0.59
CA LEU A 34 6.70 -8.29 -1.51
C LEU A 34 7.71 -9.34 -1.99
N GLU A 35 8.96 -8.94 -2.23
CA GLU A 35 10.05 -9.87 -2.62
C GLU A 35 10.40 -10.89 -1.52
N LYS A 36 10.09 -10.60 -0.26
CA LYS A 36 10.38 -11.47 0.89
C LYS A 36 9.24 -12.44 1.22
N LEU A 37 8.19 -12.50 0.39
CA LEU A 37 7.14 -13.48 0.54
C LEU A 37 7.70 -14.87 0.20
N THR A 38 7.50 -15.84 1.09
CA THR A 38 7.94 -17.23 0.88
C THR A 38 7.29 -17.84 -0.37
N GLU A 39 6.05 -17.48 -0.65
CA GLU A 39 5.31 -17.87 -1.84
C GLU A 39 4.81 -16.61 -2.55
N PRO A 40 5.28 -16.32 -3.77
CA PRO A 40 4.78 -15.22 -4.57
C PRO A 40 3.31 -15.43 -4.92
N ARG A 41 2.51 -14.37 -4.83
CA ARG A 41 1.09 -14.36 -5.21
C ARG A 41 0.85 -13.25 -6.21
N PRO A 42 -0.17 -13.37 -7.08
CA PRO A 42 -0.57 -12.26 -7.92
C PRO A 42 -0.91 -11.03 -7.06
N VAL A 43 -0.23 -9.91 -7.30
CA VAL A 43 -0.47 -8.65 -6.57
C VAL A 43 -0.70 -7.52 -7.58
N PRO A 44 -1.91 -6.95 -7.66
CA PRO A 44 -2.18 -5.75 -8.44
C PRO A 44 -1.87 -4.51 -7.60
N HIS A 45 -1.23 -3.51 -8.23
CA HIS A 45 -1.00 -2.19 -7.64
C HIS A 45 -1.64 -1.11 -8.49
N VAL A 46 -2.75 -0.54 -8.00
CA VAL A 46 -3.51 0.52 -8.68
C VAL A 46 -3.21 1.85 -8.02
N PHE A 47 -2.77 2.85 -8.80
CA PHE A 47 -2.41 4.16 -8.27
C PHE A 47 -2.61 5.28 -9.31
N SER A 48 -2.90 6.50 -8.84
CA SER A 48 -2.89 7.71 -9.69
C SER A 48 -1.65 8.57 -9.47
N HIS A 49 -1.12 8.57 -8.24
CA HIS A 49 0.04 9.35 -7.83
C HIS A 49 1.13 8.47 -7.23
N PRO A 50 2.42 8.86 -7.33
CA PRO A 50 2.95 10.10 -7.93
C PRO A 50 2.97 10.09 -9.47
N LYS A 51 2.81 11.24 -10.14
CA LYS A 51 2.89 11.41 -11.61
C LYS A 51 4.34 11.54 -12.15
N SER A 52 5.28 10.82 -11.54
CA SER A 52 6.70 10.86 -11.94
C SER A 52 7.06 9.70 -12.86
N GLU A 53 7.76 9.98 -13.96
CA GLU A 53 8.29 8.96 -14.87
C GLU A 53 9.27 7.99 -14.19
N SER A 54 10.02 8.47 -13.19
CA SER A 54 10.91 7.63 -12.39
C SER A 54 10.14 6.56 -11.61
N TYR A 55 8.93 6.89 -11.16
CA TYR A 55 8.05 5.97 -10.44
C TYR A 55 7.52 4.88 -11.36
N ASP A 56 7.16 5.25 -12.59
CA ASP A 56 6.74 4.28 -13.61
C ASP A 56 7.87 3.36 -14.02
N THR A 57 9.08 3.91 -14.18
CA THR A 57 10.27 3.11 -14.50
C THR A 57 10.56 2.08 -13.41
N LEU A 58 10.37 2.46 -12.14
CA LEU A 58 10.50 1.53 -11.01
C LEU A 58 9.48 0.39 -11.09
N HIS A 59 8.21 0.69 -11.39
CA HIS A 59 7.16 -0.33 -11.51
C HIS A 59 7.35 -1.24 -12.72
N LYS A 60 7.79 -0.68 -13.86
CA LYS A 60 8.15 -1.45 -15.06
C LYS A 60 9.28 -2.44 -14.76
N ARG A 61 10.35 -1.99 -14.10
CA ARG A 61 11.47 -2.85 -13.69
C ARG A 61 11.04 -3.92 -12.71
N PHE A 62 10.21 -3.56 -11.72
CA PHE A 62 9.74 -4.51 -10.72
C PHE A 62 8.86 -5.60 -11.35
N ARG A 63 7.93 -5.24 -12.24
CA ARG A 63 7.13 -6.21 -13.02
C ARG A 63 7.99 -7.12 -13.89
N ALA A 64 9.03 -6.58 -14.54
CA ALA A 64 9.92 -7.38 -15.40
C ALA A 64 10.65 -8.47 -14.60
N GLN A 65 11.01 -8.18 -13.34
CA GLN A 65 11.66 -9.14 -12.44
C GLN A 65 10.67 -10.08 -11.74
N ASN A 66 9.41 -9.65 -11.61
CA ASN A 66 8.38 -10.34 -10.84
C ASN A 66 7.09 -10.48 -11.67
N PRO A 67 6.93 -11.57 -12.46
CA PRO A 67 5.77 -11.75 -13.34
C PRO A 67 4.42 -11.79 -12.62
N TRP A 68 4.43 -12.10 -11.32
CA TRP A 68 3.27 -12.10 -10.44
C TRP A 68 2.84 -10.69 -10.01
N PHE A 69 3.63 -9.65 -10.26
CA PHE A 69 3.28 -8.27 -9.98
C PHE A 69 2.67 -7.59 -11.19
N LYS A 70 1.47 -7.04 -11.03
CA LYS A 70 0.79 -6.22 -12.03
C LYS A 70 0.58 -4.81 -11.46
N TYR A 71 0.60 -3.79 -12.31
CA TYR A 71 0.30 -2.44 -11.89
C TYR A 71 -0.53 -1.71 -12.94
N THR A 72 -1.40 -0.82 -12.47
CA THR A 72 -2.28 0.01 -13.29
C THR A 72 -2.15 1.45 -12.82
N ARG A 73 -1.72 2.34 -13.72
CA ARG A 73 -1.72 3.79 -13.47
C ARG A 73 -3.04 4.37 -13.95
N LEU A 74 -3.79 4.96 -13.04
CA LEU A 74 -5.02 5.70 -13.35
C LEU A 74 -4.73 7.18 -13.54
N ASN A 75 -5.56 7.87 -14.33
CA ASN A 75 -5.39 9.30 -14.63
C ASN A 75 -6.15 10.18 -13.63
N GLY A 76 -5.92 9.97 -12.34
CA GLY A 76 -6.49 10.80 -11.27
C GLY A 76 -5.57 11.93 -10.84
N GLU A 77 -6.14 13.02 -10.33
CA GLU A 77 -5.45 14.16 -9.74
C GLU A 77 -5.13 13.98 -8.26
N THR A 78 -5.71 12.97 -7.60
CA THR A 78 -5.53 12.74 -6.17
C THR A 78 -4.70 11.48 -5.87
N HIS A 79 -4.30 11.35 -4.61
CA HIS A 79 -3.72 10.11 -4.08
C HIS A 79 -4.76 9.01 -3.78
N PHE A 80 -6.06 9.30 -3.94
CA PHE A 80 -7.16 8.42 -3.56
C PHE A 80 -7.97 7.97 -4.79
N PRO A 81 -7.40 7.11 -5.65
CA PRO A 81 -8.07 6.66 -6.87
C PRO A 81 -9.42 5.98 -6.58
N GLY A 82 -9.57 5.30 -5.44
CA GLY A 82 -10.83 4.64 -5.07
C GLY A 82 -11.98 5.60 -4.75
N VAL A 83 -11.68 6.87 -4.45
CA VAL A 83 -12.70 7.91 -4.22
C VAL A 83 -12.93 8.72 -5.48
N GLU A 84 -11.86 9.06 -6.18
CA GLU A 84 -11.91 9.92 -7.37
C GLU A 84 -12.39 9.17 -8.62
N LEU A 85 -11.89 7.95 -8.83
CA LEU A 85 -12.14 7.10 -10.00
C LEU A 85 -12.68 5.72 -9.56
N PRO A 86 -13.79 5.67 -8.79
CA PRO A 86 -14.26 4.42 -8.18
C PRO A 86 -14.60 3.35 -9.22
N ARG A 87 -15.12 3.74 -10.39
CA ARG A 87 -15.48 2.80 -11.47
C ARG A 87 -14.26 2.13 -12.09
N GLU A 88 -13.20 2.90 -12.32
CA GLU A 88 -11.96 2.38 -12.91
C GLU A 88 -11.24 1.44 -11.94
N VAL A 89 -11.20 1.80 -10.66
CA VAL A 89 -10.66 0.92 -9.61
C VAL A 89 -11.48 -0.37 -9.48
N ALA A 90 -12.82 -0.27 -9.51
CA ALA A 90 -13.68 -1.45 -9.47
C ALA A 90 -13.44 -2.38 -10.68
N ALA A 91 -13.33 -1.82 -11.88
CA ALA A 91 -13.05 -2.61 -13.10
C ALA A 91 -11.69 -3.32 -13.03
N ASP A 92 -10.65 -2.68 -12.49
CA ASP A 92 -9.34 -3.32 -12.31
C ASP A 92 -9.41 -4.48 -11.30
N ILE A 93 -10.13 -4.29 -10.18
CA ILE A 93 -10.35 -5.35 -9.18
C ILE A 93 -11.13 -6.52 -9.79
N GLU A 94 -12.23 -6.24 -10.50
CA GLU A 94 -13.05 -7.28 -11.13
C GLU A 94 -12.25 -8.06 -12.18
N GLY A 95 -11.48 -7.37 -13.03
CA GLY A 95 -10.59 -8.01 -14.00
C GLY A 95 -9.50 -8.86 -13.34
N PHE A 96 -8.97 -8.41 -12.20
CA PHE A 96 -8.00 -9.19 -11.43
C PHE A 96 -8.61 -10.47 -10.86
N LEU A 97 -9.82 -10.42 -10.30
CA LEU A 97 -10.53 -11.60 -9.76
C LEU A 97 -10.83 -12.67 -10.83
N GLN A 98 -10.95 -12.26 -12.09
CA GLN A 98 -11.19 -13.17 -13.22
C GLN A 98 -9.90 -13.82 -13.76
N THR A 99 -8.73 -13.36 -13.32
CA THR A 99 -7.45 -13.97 -13.69
C THR A 99 -7.30 -15.30 -12.95
N LYS A 100 -7.46 -16.42 -13.68
CA LYS A 100 -7.22 -17.78 -13.18
C LYS A 100 -5.74 -18.10 -13.01
#